data_AF-A0A7V1H9Z8-F1
#
_entry.id   AF-A0A7V1H9Z8-F1
#
_cell.length_a   1.000
_cell.length_b   1.000
_cell.length_c   1.000
_cell.angle_alpha   90.00
_cell.angle_beta   90.00
_cell.angle_gamma   90.00
#
_symmetry.space_group_name_H-M   'P 1'
#
loop_
_entity.id
_entity.type
_entity.pdbx_description
1 polymer ?
#
loop_
_entity_poly.entity_id
_entity_poly.type
_entity_poly.pdbx_seq_one_letter_code
_entity_poly.pdbx_strand_id
1 'polypeptide(L)'
;PGSAWQMINTTIGIHLKFMEENRDFFKIMQSFSEQLREKLEKELKGRIVEKQSRYIKILTRLIQRAINEGEVKPLDARKLAVILMGIVHSLTVYWVSQEERGSLCRDASLVQEVFSHGVER
;
A
#
# COMPACT_ATOMS: atom_id res chain seq x y z
N PRO A 1 -6.09 22.40 -4.94
CA PRO A 1 -5.32 21.14 -4.85
C PRO A 1 -4.70 21.01 -3.46
N GLY A 2 -4.88 19.89 -2.76
CA GLY A 2 -4.27 19.66 -1.43
C GLY A 2 -2.75 19.45 -1.49
N SER A 3 -2.08 19.42 -0.34
CA SER A 3 -0.64 19.14 -0.26
C SER A 3 -0.30 17.74 -0.77
N ALA A 4 0.96 17.53 -1.18
CA ALA A 4 1.41 16.20 -1.58
C ALA A 4 1.23 15.18 -0.44
N TRP A 5 1.45 15.58 0.82
CA TRP A 5 1.18 14.75 1.99
C TRP A 5 -0.30 14.35 2.12
N GLN A 6 -1.23 15.28 1.97
CA GLN A 6 -2.67 14.98 1.97
C GLN A 6 -3.05 13.98 0.88
N MET A 7 -2.43 14.08 -0.31
CA MET A 7 -2.66 13.15 -1.41
C MET A 7 -2.10 11.75 -1.11
N ILE A 8 -0.95 11.64 -0.44
CA ILE A 8 -0.39 10.36 0.03
C ILE A 8 -1.38 9.72 1.02
N ASN A 9 -1.83 10.47 2.02
CA ASN A 9 -2.76 9.99 3.05
C ASN A 9 -4.09 9.53 2.46
N THR A 10 -4.63 10.30 1.51
CA THR A 10 -5.83 9.93 0.76
C THR A 10 -5.62 8.64 -0.04
N THR A 11 -4.46 8.49 -0.67
CA THR A 11 -4.11 7.31 -1.47
C THR A 11 -4.03 6.04 -0.62
N ILE A 12 -3.51 6.14 0.61
CA ILE A 12 -3.48 5.04 1.59
C ILE A 12 -4.90 4.62 1.97
N GLY A 13 -5.75 5.58 2.34
CA GLY A 13 -7.14 5.31 2.74
C GLY A 13 -7.95 4.67 1.62
N ILE A 14 -7.82 5.17 0.38
CA ILE A 14 -8.45 4.57 -0.81
C ILE A 14 -7.97 3.12 -1.00
N HIS A 15 -6.69 2.85 -0.79
CA HIS A 15 -6.14 1.52 -0.98
C HIS A 15 -6.64 0.52 0.06
N LEU A 16 -6.62 0.89 1.35
CA LEU A 16 -7.17 0.07 2.43
C LEU A 16 -8.66 -0.21 2.22
N LYS A 17 -9.43 0.81 1.80
CA LYS A 17 -10.84 0.64 1.47
C LYS A 17 -11.06 -0.33 0.30
N PHE A 18 -10.27 -0.19 -0.76
CA PHE A 18 -10.32 -1.13 -1.88
C PHE A 18 -10.04 -2.58 -1.43
N MET A 19 -9.06 -2.77 -0.54
CA MET A 19 -8.73 -4.09 0.01
C MET A 19 -9.91 -4.65 0.83
N GLU A 20 -10.51 -3.83 1.70
CA GLU A 20 -11.64 -4.22 2.55
C GLU A 20 -12.88 -4.60 1.74
N GLU A 21 -13.22 -3.79 0.73
CA GLU A 21 -14.35 -4.04 -0.18
C GLU A 21 -14.15 -5.29 -1.04
N ASN A 22 -12.89 -5.69 -1.29
CA ASN A 22 -12.54 -6.85 -2.12
C ASN A 22 -11.97 -8.02 -1.29
N ARG A 23 -12.29 -8.11 0.01
CA ARG A 23 -11.73 -9.10 0.94
C ARG A 23 -11.74 -10.54 0.42
N ASP A 24 -12.83 -10.97 -0.22
CA ASP A 24 -12.99 -12.36 -0.66
C ASP A 24 -11.94 -12.75 -1.72
N PHE A 25 -11.56 -11.80 -2.58
CA PHE A 25 -10.46 -12.01 -3.52
C PHE A 25 -9.14 -12.30 -2.79
N PHE A 26 -8.86 -11.55 -1.72
CA PHE A 26 -7.65 -11.72 -0.93
C PHE A 26 -7.66 -13.01 -0.10
N LYS A 27 -8.82 -13.42 0.43
CA LYS A 27 -8.99 -14.71 1.11
C LYS A 27 -8.67 -15.87 0.18
N ILE A 28 -9.25 -15.85 -1.02
CA ILE A 28 -8.99 -16.86 -2.05
C ILE A 28 -7.50 -16.90 -2.39
N MET A 29 -6.90 -15.73 -2.66
CA MET A 29 -5.48 -15.63 -2.99
C MET A 29 -4.55 -16.11 -1.86
N GLN A 30 -4.90 -15.86 -0.59
CA GLN A 30 -4.12 -16.33 0.56
C GLN A 30 -4.31 -17.83 0.84
N SER A 31 -5.46 -18.40 0.48
CA SER A 31 -5.73 -19.84 0.62
C SER A 31 -4.97 -20.70 -0.39
N PHE A 32 -4.40 -20.09 -1.44
CA PHE A 32 -3.62 -20.82 -2.43
C PHE A 32 -2.32 -21.34 -1.84
N SER A 33 -1.95 -22.57 -2.22
CA SER A 33 -0.61 -23.09 -1.94
C SER A 33 0.44 -22.20 -2.58
N GLU A 34 1.62 -22.14 -1.97
CA GLU A 34 2.74 -21.35 -2.49
C GLU A 34 3.05 -21.69 -3.96
N GLN A 35 3.02 -22.98 -4.31
CA GLN A 35 3.18 -23.45 -5.69
C GLN A 35 2.10 -22.93 -6.64
N LEU A 36 0.83 -22.92 -6.22
CA LEU A 36 -0.27 -22.39 -7.04
C LEU A 36 -0.16 -20.88 -7.19
N ARG A 37 0.23 -20.17 -6.11
CA ARG A 37 0.47 -18.72 -6.14
C ARG A 37 1.62 -18.36 -7.07
N GLU A 38 2.74 -19.06 -6.99
CA GLU A 38 3.86 -18.88 -7.92
C GLU A 38 3.46 -19.16 -9.37
N LYS A 39 2.66 -20.20 -9.61
CA LYS A 39 2.17 -20.53 -10.96
C LYS A 39 1.25 -19.43 -11.51
N LEU A 40 0.30 -18.96 -10.70
CA LEU A 40 -0.56 -17.82 -11.03
C LEU A 40 0.24 -16.55 -11.26
N GLU A 41 1.22 -16.24 -10.41
CA GLU A 41 2.11 -15.10 -10.58
C GLU A 41 2.94 -15.23 -11.86
N LYS A 42 3.36 -16.43 -12.27
CA LYS A 42 4.07 -16.68 -13.54
C LYS A 42 3.15 -16.54 -14.76
N GLU A 43 1.89 -16.97 -14.68
CA GLU A 43 0.92 -16.84 -15.77
C GLU A 43 0.36 -15.41 -15.89
N LEU A 44 0.18 -14.73 -14.76
CA LEU A 44 -0.32 -13.36 -14.67
C LEU A 44 0.81 -12.30 -14.63
N LYS A 45 2.07 -12.75 -14.74
CA LYS A 45 3.30 -11.97 -14.47
C LYS A 45 3.35 -10.65 -15.21
N GLY A 46 2.77 -10.57 -16.41
CA GLY A 46 2.65 -9.32 -17.14
C GLY A 46 1.70 -8.32 -16.46
N ARG A 47 0.49 -8.75 -16.11
CA ARG A 47 -0.59 -7.86 -15.70
C ARG A 47 -0.53 -7.47 -14.22
N ILE A 48 -0.12 -8.37 -13.34
CA ILE A 48 -0.01 -8.09 -11.89
C ILE A 48 1.21 -7.22 -11.59
N VAL A 49 2.37 -7.57 -12.14
CA VAL A 49 3.60 -6.79 -11.95
C VAL A 49 3.46 -5.39 -12.58
N GLU A 50 2.80 -5.26 -13.73
CA GLU A 50 2.51 -3.94 -14.31
C GLU A 50 1.60 -3.08 -13.43
N LYS A 51 0.55 -3.65 -12.84
CA LYS A 51 -0.34 -2.91 -11.95
C LYS A 51 0.36 -2.47 -10.66
N GLN A 52 1.12 -3.36 -10.03
CA GLN A 52 1.93 -3.02 -8.85
C GLN A 52 2.98 -1.95 -9.19
N SER A 53 3.62 -2.06 -10.36
CA SER A 53 4.58 -1.07 -10.88
C SER A 53 3.92 0.29 -11.10
N ARG A 54 2.67 0.36 -11.59
CA ARG A 54 1.92 1.61 -11.74
C ARG A 54 1.62 2.27 -10.40
N TYR A 55 1.19 1.50 -9.40
CA TYR A 55 0.88 2.04 -8.08
C TYR A 55 2.12 2.59 -7.37
N ILE A 56 3.23 1.84 -7.40
CA ILE A 56 4.52 2.32 -6.89
C ILE A 56 4.97 3.58 -7.62
N LYS A 57 4.80 3.68 -8.94
CA LYS A 57 5.12 4.90 -9.70
C LYS A 57 4.29 6.11 -9.26
N ILE A 58 2.99 5.94 -9.00
CA ILE A 58 2.12 7.01 -8.51
C ILE A 58 2.61 7.49 -7.14
N LEU A 59 2.80 6.57 -6.19
CA LEU A 59 3.31 6.89 -4.85
C LEU A 59 4.69 7.55 -4.90
N THR A 60 5.60 7.05 -5.74
CA THR A 60 6.93 7.64 -5.94
C THR A 60 6.83 9.10 -6.36
N ARG A 61 5.94 9.43 -7.29
CA ARG A 61 5.75 10.82 -7.75
C ARG A 61 5.17 11.72 -6.65
N LEU A 62 4.23 11.22 -5.87
CA LEU A 62 3.65 11.98 -4.75
C LEU A 62 4.69 12.24 -3.65
N ILE A 63 5.46 11.22 -3.29
CA ILE A 63 6.53 11.35 -2.29
C ILE A 63 7.62 12.30 -2.78
N GLN A 64 8.04 12.19 -4.05
CA GLN A 64 9.01 13.11 -4.62
C GLN A 64 8.52 14.56 -4.58
N ARG A 65 7.23 14.78 -4.83
CA ARG A 65 6.62 16.10 -4.71
C ARG A 65 6.64 16.60 -3.26
N ALA A 66 6.27 15.77 -2.29
CA ALA A 66 6.32 16.13 -0.86
C ALA A 66 7.75 16.46 -0.38
N ILE A 67 8.76 15.77 -0.91
CA ILE A 67 10.18 16.09 -0.68
C ILE A 67 10.51 17.48 -1.23
N ASN A 68 10.10 17.77 -2.46
CA ASN A 68 10.36 19.06 -3.11
C ASN A 68 9.63 20.22 -2.41
N GLU A 69 8.45 19.96 -1.85
CA GLU A 69 7.65 20.90 -1.06
C GLU A 69 8.18 21.07 0.38
N GLY A 70 9.16 20.25 0.79
CA GLY A 70 9.78 20.31 2.13
C GLY A 70 9.00 19.64 3.25
N GLU A 71 7.91 18.93 2.92
CA GLU A 71 7.04 18.20 3.86
C GLU A 71 7.67 16.87 4.31
N VAL A 72 8.51 16.27 3.46
CA VAL A 72 9.16 14.98 3.70
C VAL A 72 10.68 15.13 3.62
N LYS A 73 11.42 14.42 4.49
CA LYS A 73 12.89 14.35 4.48
C LYS A 73 13.40 13.93 3.08
N PRO A 74 14.57 14.43 2.64
CA PRO A 74 15.14 14.10 1.32
C PRO A 74 15.70 12.67 1.27
N LEU A 75 14.79 11.69 1.29
CA LEU A 75 15.06 10.26 1.22
C LEU A 75 14.76 9.72 -0.18
N ASP A 76 15.10 8.45 -0.42
CA ASP A 76 14.76 7.77 -1.69
C ASP A 76 13.24 7.57 -1.82
N ALA A 77 12.60 8.39 -2.66
CA ALA A 77 11.16 8.40 -2.86
C ALA A 77 10.60 7.04 -3.32
N ARG A 78 11.36 6.27 -4.10
CA ARG A 78 10.91 4.97 -4.60
C ARG A 78 10.96 3.92 -3.50
N LYS A 79 12.02 3.92 -2.68
CA LYS A 79 12.09 3.03 -1.51
C LYS A 79 11.00 3.36 -0.50
N LEU A 80 10.73 4.63 -0.26
CA LEU A 80 9.60 5.05 0.59
C LEU A 80 8.25 4.54 0.05
N ALA A 81 8.01 4.61 -1.26
CA ALA A 81 6.81 4.05 -1.88
C ALA A 81 6.69 2.53 -1.68
N VAL A 82 7.81 1.80 -1.79
CA VAL A 82 7.86 0.34 -1.55
C VAL A 82 7.59 0.02 -0.08
N ILE A 83 8.18 0.77 0.85
CA ILE A 83 7.96 0.60 2.30
C ILE A 83 6.49 0.81 2.63
N LEU A 84 5.90 1.91 2.13
CA LEU A 84 4.49 2.22 2.37
C LEU A 84 3.57 1.11 1.84
N MET A 85 3.85 0.61 0.64
CA MET A 85 3.12 -0.52 0.07
C MET A 85 3.28 -1.79 0.93
N GLY A 86 4.47 -2.04 1.47
CA GLY A 86 4.74 -3.17 2.37
C GLY A 86 3.93 -3.08 3.67
N ILE A 87 3.81 -1.90 4.26
CA ILE A 87 2.97 -1.67 5.46
C ILE A 87 1.52 -2.02 5.15
N VAL A 88 0.94 -1.46 4.06
CA VAL A 88 -0.46 -1.70 3.71
C VAL A 88 -0.72 -3.18 3.38
N HIS A 89 0.18 -3.82 2.64
CA HIS A 89 0.09 -5.25 2.36
C HIS A 89 0.07 -6.06 3.67
N SER A 90 1.02 -5.80 4.57
CA SER A 90 1.15 -6.56 5.81
C SER A 90 -0.08 -6.42 6.71
N LEU A 91 -0.66 -5.22 6.80
CA LEU A 91 -1.91 -4.99 7.52
C LEU A 91 -3.09 -5.72 6.89
N THR A 92 -3.16 -5.77 5.56
CA THR A 92 -4.21 -6.51 4.85
C THR A 92 -4.11 -8.02 5.15
N VAL A 93 -2.89 -8.58 5.13
CA VAL A 93 -2.65 -9.98 5.48
C VAL A 93 -3.03 -10.25 6.93
N TYR A 94 -2.61 -9.39 7.85
CA TYR A 94 -2.97 -9.48 9.26
C TYR A 94 -4.49 -9.45 9.46
N TRP A 95 -5.21 -8.48 8.88
CA TRP A 95 -6.65 -8.36 8.99
C TRP A 95 -7.41 -9.60 8.49
N VAL A 96 -6.99 -10.17 7.35
CA VAL A 96 -7.55 -11.43 6.84
C VAL A 96 -7.26 -12.60 7.78
N SER A 97 -6.07 -12.67 8.37
CA SER A 97 -5.73 -13.71 9.35
C SER A 97 -6.57 -13.64 10.63
N GLN A 98 -7.13 -12.46 10.94
CA GLN A 98 -8.02 -12.23 12.07
C GLN A 98 -9.50 -12.45 11.70
N GLU A 99 -9.79 -13.18 10.62
CA GLU A 99 -11.15 -13.42 10.10
C GLU A 99 -11.88 -12.10 9.81
N GLU A 100 -11.14 -11.10 9.32
CA GLU A 100 -11.66 -9.77 8.99
C GLU A 100 -12.33 -9.04 10.17
N ARG A 101 -11.98 -9.37 11.42
CA ARG A 101 -12.51 -8.69 12.61
C ARG A 101 -12.17 -7.21 12.60
N GLY A 102 -13.19 -6.37 12.77
CA GLY A 102 -13.05 -4.92 12.71
C GLY A 102 -13.06 -4.40 11.27
N SER A 103 -12.36 -3.30 11.01
CA SER A 103 -12.30 -2.66 9.69
C SER A 103 -10.86 -2.26 9.41
N LEU A 104 -10.32 -2.74 8.29
CA LEU A 104 -8.98 -2.43 7.79
C LEU A 104 -8.82 -0.93 7.52
N CYS A 105 -9.91 -0.24 7.15
CA CYS A 105 -9.91 1.20 6.98
C CYS A 105 -9.54 1.97 8.26
N ARG A 106 -9.77 1.39 9.45
CA ARG A 106 -9.38 2.02 10.73
C ARG A 106 -7.86 2.06 10.91
N ASP A 107 -7.11 1.21 10.21
CA ASP A 107 -5.65 1.21 10.27
C ASP A 107 -5.04 2.35 9.45
N ALA A 108 -5.82 3.10 8.66
CA ALA A 108 -5.33 4.22 7.88
C ALA A 108 -4.62 5.26 8.75
N SER A 109 -5.17 5.60 9.92
CA SER A 109 -4.54 6.54 10.85
C SER A 109 -3.25 5.99 11.44
N LEU A 110 -3.20 4.68 11.74
CA LEU A 110 -2.00 4.01 12.23
C LEU A 110 -0.88 4.02 11.19
N VAL A 111 -1.20 3.71 9.92
CA VAL A 111 -0.23 3.79 8.82
C VAL A 111 0.31 5.20 8.68
N GLN A 112 -0.58 6.20 8.73
CA GLN A 112 -0.19 7.61 8.65
C GLN A 112 0.73 7.99 9.81
N GLU A 113 0.40 7.62 11.04
CA GLU A 113 1.19 7.94 12.23
C GLU A 113 2.58 7.27 12.19
N VAL A 114 2.65 5.97 11.89
CA VAL A 114 3.93 5.25 11.84
C VAL A 114 4.80 5.74 10.68
N PHE A 115 4.20 5.97 9.51
CA PHE A 115 4.93 6.42 8.34
C PHE A 115 5.40 7.88 8.48
N SER A 116 4.54 8.79 8.96
CA SER A 116 4.87 10.20 9.22
C SER A 116 6.07 10.35 10.13
N HIS A 117 6.06 9.71 11.30
CA HIS A 117 7.16 9.82 12.26
C HIS A 117 8.52 9.42 11.67
N GLY A 118 8.54 8.50 10.70
CA GLY A 118 9.76 8.13 9.99
C GLY A 118 10.26 9.18 8.99
N VAL A 119 9.35 9.92 8.36
CA VAL A 119 9.63 10.67 7.11
C VAL A 119 9.34 12.18 7.19
N GLU A 120 8.57 12.66 8.16
CA GLU A 120 8.28 14.08 8.39
C GLU A 120 9.54 14.85 8.76
N ARG A 121 9.66 16.07 8.24
CA ARG A 121 10.84 16.92 8.48
C ARG A 121 10.85 17.55 9.86
#